data_AF-A0AAJ1BB32-F1
#
_entry.id   AF-A0AAJ1BB32-F1
#
_cell.length_a   1.000
_cell.length_b   1.000
_cell.length_c   1.000
_cell.angle_alpha   90.00
_cell.angle_beta   90.00
_cell.angle_gamma   90.00
#
_symmetry.space_group_name_H-M   'P 1'
#
loop_
_entity.id
_entity.type
_entity.pdbx_description
1 polymer ?
#
loop_
_entity_poly.entity_id
_entity_poly.type
_entity_poly.pdbx_seq_one_letter_code
_entity_poly.pdbx_strand_id
1 'polypeptide(L)'
;MSESPLTDTSTFARIDTGKIRAVRITEQGLQAQKQAAAIDPGASYMRSRGLLPASDFTEIGCPQLVVFPAEVTPDEVEALAVSLWEDAGWLAPGRLRLSGQAELAGPFQLDQSVREALNLPAYSEIAFRLDCPPMRSGQLTEELRGVDLLSDAFAASEPIGVEFEALNGLLAICRRLGGSLRVGAGSSAKDAPSQILSPDPDSAVNLAVYSPYWIEKTSIQELLKSVLGELNLDPGARERPSRSQRRLEREAESLVTAQLGKEKLDWIAAEAAAFDQEMGNQLTNGDAYALYGSLGMGADFFLGVEASLQVPSVLRFHPHSGKPFAIYQLQWLGQPQGNRRLNRVERVARMKVTHAFEDAARLLAEAAEGTVVDEDSFLVTWN
;
A
#
# COMPACT_ATOMS: atom_id res chain seq x y z
N MET A 1 10.89 23.34 -10.83
CA MET A 1 9.55 23.83 -10.47
C MET A 1 8.55 23.04 -11.29
N SER A 2 8.00 22.00 -10.68
CA SER A 2 6.96 21.13 -11.20
C SER A 2 6.18 20.72 -9.96
N GLU A 3 5.33 21.63 -9.49
CA GLU A 3 4.42 21.42 -8.36
C GLU A 3 3.11 20.91 -8.95
N SER A 4 2.92 19.59 -8.94
CA SER A 4 1.61 18.96 -9.08
C SER A 4 1.74 17.60 -8.42
N PRO A 5 1.04 17.32 -7.31
CA PRO A 5 0.97 15.96 -6.80
C PRO A 5 0.32 15.09 -7.89
N LEU A 6 0.96 13.95 -8.17
CA LEU A 6 0.43 12.92 -9.04
C LEU A 6 -0.87 12.39 -8.42
N THR A 7 -1.95 12.38 -9.20
CA THR A 7 -3.31 11.91 -8.90
C THR A 7 -4.14 12.72 -7.89
N ASP A 8 -5.16 13.38 -8.45
CA ASP A 8 -6.25 14.05 -7.73
C ASP A 8 -7.20 12.98 -7.18
N THR A 9 -7.40 12.94 -5.86
CA THR A 9 -8.31 11.97 -5.22
C THR A 9 -9.69 12.62 -5.11
N SER A 10 -10.63 12.22 -5.95
CA SER A 10 -11.99 12.75 -5.86
C SER A 10 -12.70 12.26 -4.58
N THR A 11 -13.13 13.20 -3.74
CA THR A 11 -13.82 12.95 -2.45
C THR A 11 -15.27 12.45 -2.60
N PHE A 12 -15.72 12.15 -3.82
CA PHE A 12 -17.12 11.82 -4.10
C PHE A 12 -17.29 10.38 -4.60
N ALA A 13 -17.17 9.42 -3.70
CA ALA A 13 -17.80 8.13 -3.90
C ALA A 13 -19.33 8.34 -3.85
N ARG A 14 -20.01 8.29 -5.01
CA ARG A 14 -21.46 8.15 -5.06
C ARG A 14 -21.82 6.73 -4.63
N ILE A 15 -21.99 6.54 -3.33
CA ILE A 15 -22.40 5.27 -2.73
C ILE A 15 -23.94 5.20 -2.79
N ASP A 16 -24.49 4.40 -3.70
CA ASP A 16 -25.90 4.05 -3.68
C ASP A 16 -26.06 2.74 -2.87
N THR A 17 -26.07 2.87 -1.53
CA THR A 17 -26.17 1.71 -0.63
C THR A 17 -27.62 1.26 -0.47
N GLY A 18 -27.88 0.01 -0.84
CA GLY A 18 -29.19 -0.62 -0.67
C GLY A 18 -29.56 -0.93 0.79
N LYS A 19 -30.82 -0.62 1.12
CA LYS A 19 -31.69 -1.20 2.18
C LYS A 19 -31.49 -0.82 3.67
N ILE A 20 -30.74 0.22 4.02
CA ILE A 20 -30.89 0.87 5.34
C ILE A 20 -31.38 2.30 5.09
N ARG A 21 -32.58 2.65 5.60
CA ARG A 21 -33.08 4.03 5.51
C ARG A 21 -32.20 4.91 6.39
N ALA A 22 -31.38 5.77 5.78
CA ALA A 22 -30.72 6.83 6.53
C ALA A 22 -31.79 7.73 7.15
N VAL A 23 -31.62 8.13 8.42
CA VAL A 23 -32.55 9.03 9.10
C VAL A 23 -31.77 10.26 9.55
N ARG A 24 -32.26 11.45 9.17
CA ARG A 24 -31.65 12.74 9.53
C ARG A 24 -32.45 13.39 10.65
N ILE A 25 -31.79 13.81 11.72
CA ILE A 25 -32.40 14.69 12.73
C ILE A 25 -32.17 16.13 12.27
N THR A 26 -33.26 16.84 12.00
CA THR A 26 -33.24 18.28 11.65
C THR A 26 -33.94 19.08 12.76
N GLU A 27 -33.89 20.41 12.69
CA GLU A 27 -34.71 21.29 13.57
C GLU A 27 -36.22 21.00 13.48
N GLN A 28 -36.65 20.27 12.44
CA GLN A 28 -38.03 19.84 12.22
C GLN A 28 -38.30 18.37 12.61
N GLY A 29 -37.34 17.67 13.23
CA GLY A 29 -37.46 16.26 13.69
C GLY A 29 -36.75 15.21 12.82
N LEU A 30 -37.02 13.93 13.09
CA LEU A 30 -36.47 12.79 12.33
C LEU A 30 -37.11 12.70 10.94
N GLN A 31 -36.31 12.78 9.88
CA GLN A 31 -36.74 12.57 8.50
C GLN A 31 -36.02 11.36 7.87
N ALA A 32 -36.78 10.40 7.34
CA ALA A 32 -36.23 9.25 6.64
C ALA A 32 -35.83 9.61 5.20
N GLN A 33 -34.59 9.31 4.82
CA GLN A 33 -34.05 9.48 3.48
C GLN A 33 -33.99 8.15 2.72
N LYS A 34 -34.16 8.23 1.40
CA LYS A 34 -34.17 7.08 0.47
C LYS A 34 -32.78 6.66 -0.01
N GLN A 35 -31.75 7.46 0.25
CA GLN A 35 -30.35 7.17 -0.06
C GLN A 35 -29.62 7.00 1.27
N ALA A 36 -28.79 5.97 1.38
CA ALA A 36 -27.90 5.83 2.52
C ALA A 36 -26.81 6.89 2.37
N ALA A 37 -27.02 8.00 3.06
CA ALA A 37 -26.01 9.04 3.19
C ALA A 37 -24.94 8.54 4.16
N ALA A 38 -23.68 8.57 3.73
CA ALA A 38 -22.60 8.76 4.68
C ALA A 38 -23.01 9.94 5.58
N ILE A 39 -23.10 9.71 6.88
CA ILE A 39 -23.31 10.80 7.82
C ILE A 39 -22.00 11.57 7.76
N ASP A 40 -21.94 12.63 6.96
CA ASP A 40 -20.93 13.67 7.14
C ASP A 40 -21.19 14.24 8.55
N PRO A 41 -20.35 13.92 9.53
CA PRO A 41 -20.56 14.37 10.89
C PRO A 41 -20.36 15.89 11.00
N GLY A 42 -19.94 16.54 9.89
CA GLY A 42 -19.72 17.95 9.72
C GLY A 42 -18.38 18.38 10.29
N ALA A 43 -17.92 19.56 9.87
CA ALA A 43 -16.67 20.19 10.30
C ALA A 43 -16.45 20.25 11.83
N SER A 44 -17.50 20.07 12.64
CA SER A 44 -17.44 19.92 14.10
C SER A 44 -16.60 18.73 14.57
N TYR A 45 -16.58 17.62 13.82
CA TYR A 45 -15.83 16.41 14.20
C TYR A 45 -14.36 16.49 13.77
N MET A 46 -14.05 17.29 12.75
CA MET A 46 -12.70 17.48 12.22
C MET A 46 -11.97 18.69 12.84
N ARG A 47 -12.54 19.33 13.88
CA ARG A 47 -11.92 20.50 14.50
C ARG A 47 -10.56 20.18 15.10
N SER A 48 -9.60 21.07 14.86
CA SER A 48 -8.29 21.01 15.49
C SER A 48 -8.40 20.90 17.01
N ARG A 49 -7.62 19.98 17.56
CA ARG A 49 -7.45 19.80 19.01
C ARG A 49 -6.48 20.81 19.63
N GLY A 50 -6.03 21.80 18.85
CA GLY A 50 -5.04 22.81 19.25
C GLY A 50 -3.61 22.36 18.94
N LEU A 51 -2.66 22.98 19.62
CA LEU A 51 -1.24 22.66 19.50
C LEU A 51 -0.95 21.27 20.07
N LEU A 52 -0.10 20.49 19.39
CA LEU A 52 0.33 19.19 19.89
C LEU A 52 1.11 19.36 21.22
N PRO A 53 0.74 18.64 22.30
CA PRO A 53 1.49 18.65 23.54
C PRO A 53 2.81 17.87 23.37
N ALA A 54 3.89 18.56 23.00
CA ALA A 54 5.20 17.93 22.78
C ALA A 54 5.73 17.17 24.01
N SER A 55 5.30 17.53 25.23
CA SER A 55 5.63 16.84 26.48
C SER A 55 5.20 15.37 26.52
N ASP A 56 4.20 14.99 25.71
CA ASP A 56 3.70 13.62 25.63
C ASP A 56 4.64 12.70 24.82
N PHE A 57 5.63 13.29 24.13
CA PHE A 57 6.55 12.60 23.24
C PHE A 57 7.97 12.71 23.78
N THR A 58 8.38 11.71 24.57
CA THR A 58 9.75 11.56 25.03
C THR A 58 10.66 10.92 23.96
N GLU A 59 11.98 10.98 24.12
CA GLU A 59 12.89 10.25 23.22
C GLU A 59 12.71 8.72 23.32
N ILE A 60 12.24 8.25 24.48
CA ILE A 60 12.08 6.86 24.85
C ILE A 60 10.60 6.46 24.84
N GLY A 61 10.25 5.41 24.08
CA GLY A 61 8.94 4.77 24.17
C GLY A 61 7.73 5.65 23.83
N CYS A 62 7.93 6.67 22.98
CA CYS A 62 6.88 7.63 22.63
C CYS A 62 5.74 7.03 21.79
N PRO A 63 4.53 7.58 21.91
CA PRO A 63 3.43 7.32 20.98
C PRO A 63 3.84 7.55 19.53
N GLN A 64 3.29 6.78 18.60
CA GLN A 64 3.55 7.01 17.18
C GLN A 64 2.76 8.24 16.70
N LEU A 65 3.37 9.00 15.81
CA LEU A 65 2.80 10.24 15.28
C LEU A 65 2.88 10.23 13.76
N VAL A 66 1.75 10.43 13.09
CA VAL A 66 1.73 10.71 11.65
C VAL A 66 1.61 12.21 11.43
N VAL A 67 2.42 12.75 10.52
CA VAL A 67 2.50 14.19 10.24
C VAL A 67 2.35 14.47 8.75
N PHE A 68 1.71 15.59 8.43
CA PHE A 68 1.38 16.00 7.07
C PHE A 68 1.69 17.49 6.84
N PRO A 69 1.85 17.90 5.57
CA PRO A 69 1.80 19.30 5.14
C PRO A 69 0.47 19.99 5.49
N ALA A 70 0.43 21.32 5.40
CA ALA A 70 -0.75 22.12 5.76
C ALA A 70 -1.92 21.95 4.78
N GLU A 71 -1.63 21.54 3.55
CA GLU A 71 -2.62 21.34 2.49
C GLU A 71 -3.50 20.11 2.76
N VAL A 72 -2.99 19.15 3.55
CA VAL A 72 -3.69 17.90 3.86
C VAL A 72 -4.80 18.15 4.86
N THR A 73 -6.01 17.79 4.47
CA THR A 73 -7.21 17.92 5.29
C THR A 73 -7.47 16.61 6.08
N PRO A 74 -8.16 16.69 7.24
CA PRO A 74 -8.59 15.50 7.95
C PRO A 74 -9.51 14.59 7.13
N ASP A 75 -10.25 15.16 6.18
CA ASP A 75 -11.18 14.44 5.30
C ASP A 75 -10.43 13.54 4.31
N GLU A 76 -9.29 14.00 3.80
CA GLU A 76 -8.42 13.18 2.95
C GLU A 76 -7.83 12.01 3.74
N VAL A 77 -7.42 12.24 5.00
CA VAL A 77 -6.93 11.17 5.89
C VAL A 77 -8.03 10.14 6.17
N GLU A 78 -9.26 10.57 6.45
CA GLU A 78 -10.40 9.68 6.60
C GLU A 78 -10.69 8.90 5.32
N ALA A 79 -10.73 9.55 4.16
CA ALA A 79 -11.06 8.91 2.89
C ALA A 79 -10.07 7.77 2.57
N LEU A 80 -8.78 7.98 2.83
CA LEU A 80 -7.78 6.92 2.67
C LEU A 80 -7.91 5.83 3.75
N ALA A 81 -8.20 6.17 5.00
CA ALA A 81 -8.45 5.18 6.04
C ALA A 81 -9.66 4.27 5.70
N VAL A 82 -10.75 4.86 5.20
CA VAL A 82 -11.95 4.15 4.73
C VAL A 82 -11.64 3.25 3.52
N SER A 83 -10.61 3.55 2.76
CA SER A 83 -10.17 2.69 1.65
C SER A 83 -9.46 1.43 2.13
N LEU A 84 -8.66 1.54 3.19
CA LEU A 84 -7.86 0.44 3.75
C LEU A 84 -8.67 -0.47 4.67
N TRP A 85 -9.48 0.11 5.56
CA TRP A 85 -10.14 -0.62 6.64
C TRP A 85 -11.66 -0.52 6.57
N GLU A 86 -12.33 -1.64 6.85
CA GLU A 86 -13.80 -1.72 6.84
C GLU A 86 -14.43 -0.91 7.99
N ASP A 87 -13.78 -0.92 9.16
CA ASP A 87 -14.25 -0.28 10.40
C ASP A 87 -13.87 1.22 10.51
N ALA A 88 -13.21 1.78 9.50
CA ALA A 88 -12.70 3.14 9.56
C ALA A 88 -13.82 4.19 9.55
N GLY A 89 -13.65 5.22 10.37
CA GLY A 89 -14.60 6.34 10.48
C GLY A 89 -14.49 7.10 11.81
N TRP A 90 -15.03 8.32 11.85
CA TRP A 90 -15.00 9.14 13.07
C TRP A 90 -15.88 8.56 14.19
N LEU A 91 -15.28 8.32 15.35
CA LEU A 91 -15.99 7.88 16.56
C LEU A 91 -16.47 9.05 17.41
N ALA A 92 -15.68 10.13 17.40
CA ALA A 92 -15.94 11.36 18.14
C ALA A 92 -15.13 12.51 17.51
N PRO A 93 -15.39 13.77 17.90
CA PRO A 93 -14.57 14.88 17.44
C PRO A 93 -13.09 14.65 17.71
N GLY A 94 -12.31 14.68 16.65
CA GLY A 94 -10.87 14.47 16.62
C GLY A 94 -10.39 13.06 16.99
N ARG A 95 -11.24 12.05 16.79
CA ARG A 95 -10.98 10.62 17.02
C ARG A 95 -11.46 9.80 15.82
N LEU A 96 -10.53 9.42 14.95
CA LEU A 96 -10.78 8.62 13.75
C LEU A 96 -10.39 7.17 14.03
N ARG A 97 -11.31 6.22 13.88
CA ARG A 97 -10.97 4.80 13.94
C ARG A 97 -10.28 4.39 12.65
N LEU A 98 -9.25 3.53 12.77
CA LEU A 98 -8.63 2.84 11.64
C LEU A 98 -9.20 1.42 11.54
N SER A 99 -8.79 0.55 12.46
CA SER A 99 -9.21 -0.85 12.54
C SER A 99 -9.20 -1.32 13.99
N GLY A 100 -10.18 -2.13 14.40
CA GLY A 100 -10.19 -2.75 15.72
C GLY A 100 -9.99 -1.75 16.87
N GLN A 101 -8.85 -1.83 17.55
CA GLN A 101 -8.47 -0.95 18.68
C GLN A 101 -7.51 0.20 18.29
N ALA A 102 -7.19 0.36 17.00
CA ALA A 102 -6.34 1.43 16.49
C ALA A 102 -7.17 2.67 16.14
N GLU A 103 -6.81 3.81 16.73
CA GLU A 103 -7.46 5.11 16.52
C GLU A 103 -6.40 6.19 16.26
N LEU A 104 -6.74 7.19 15.44
CA LEU A 104 -6.01 8.44 15.31
C LEU A 104 -6.68 9.53 16.14
N ALA A 105 -5.90 10.15 17.02
CA ALA A 105 -6.27 11.36 17.74
C ALA A 105 -5.68 12.59 17.02
N GLY A 106 -6.50 13.56 16.66
CA GLY A 106 -6.07 14.76 15.91
C GLY A 106 -7.26 15.38 15.17
N PRO A 107 -7.06 16.38 14.31
CA PRO A 107 -5.77 16.96 13.93
C PRO A 107 -5.20 17.88 15.01
N PHE A 108 -3.90 17.78 15.26
CA PHE A 108 -3.13 18.72 16.05
C PHE A 108 -2.35 19.66 15.13
N GLN A 109 -2.20 20.92 15.55
CA GLN A 109 -1.30 21.88 14.89
C GLN A 109 0.13 21.70 15.38
N LEU A 110 1.09 21.88 14.48
CA LEU A 110 2.52 21.87 14.76
C LEU A 110 3.10 23.26 14.53
N ASP A 111 3.65 23.87 15.57
CA ASP A 111 4.45 25.08 15.42
C ASP A 111 5.95 24.74 15.25
N GLN A 112 6.76 25.76 15.04
CA GLN A 112 8.22 25.59 14.89
C GLN A 112 8.86 24.95 16.13
N SER A 113 8.42 25.33 17.33
CA SER A 113 9.00 24.82 18.58
C SER A 113 8.71 23.33 18.77
N VAL A 114 7.50 22.88 18.45
CA VAL A 114 7.10 21.47 18.49
C VAL A 114 7.87 20.67 17.45
N ARG A 115 8.01 21.19 16.22
CA ARG A 115 8.79 20.53 15.16
C ARG A 115 10.25 20.32 15.57
N GLU A 116 10.89 21.36 16.10
CA GLU A 116 12.28 21.30 16.56
C GLU A 116 12.42 20.32 17.73
N ALA A 117 11.50 20.37 18.71
CA ALA A 117 11.54 19.47 19.87
C ALA A 117 11.38 17.99 19.48
N LEU A 118 10.58 17.68 18.46
CA LEU A 118 10.28 16.32 18.03
C LEU A 118 11.11 15.85 16.83
N ASN A 119 12.04 16.69 16.35
CA ASN A 119 12.87 16.50 15.16
C ASN A 119 12.07 16.25 13.87
N LEU A 120 10.85 16.81 13.75
CA LEU A 120 9.96 16.56 12.63
C LEU A 120 10.43 17.25 11.32
N PRO A 121 10.04 16.72 10.14
CA PRO A 121 10.32 17.39 8.87
C PRO A 121 9.76 18.83 8.82
N ALA A 122 10.47 19.74 8.15
CA ALA A 122 10.13 21.16 8.10
C ALA A 122 8.76 21.47 7.48
N TYR A 123 8.22 20.58 6.65
CA TYR A 123 6.88 20.73 6.06
C TYR A 123 5.74 20.34 7.01
N SER A 124 6.04 19.74 8.17
CA SER A 124 5.00 19.18 9.06
C SER A 124 4.20 20.31 9.69
N GLU A 125 2.90 20.37 9.46
CA GLU A 125 2.02 21.38 10.06
C GLU A 125 0.81 20.78 10.76
N ILE A 126 0.39 19.60 10.31
CA ILE A 126 -0.74 18.85 10.87
C ILE A 126 -0.23 17.50 11.37
N ALA A 127 -0.74 17.06 12.52
CA ALA A 127 -0.37 15.78 13.11
C ALA A 127 -1.55 15.00 13.66
N PHE A 128 -1.45 13.67 13.61
CA PHE A 128 -2.33 12.74 14.31
C PHE A 128 -1.48 11.78 15.14
N ARG A 129 -1.89 11.57 16.40
CA ARG A 129 -1.29 10.56 17.26
C ARG A 129 -1.99 9.24 17.06
N LEU A 130 -1.23 8.17 16.88
CA LEU A 130 -1.78 6.81 16.86
C LEU A 130 -1.96 6.32 18.30
N ASP A 131 -3.21 6.04 18.64
CA ASP A 131 -3.59 5.33 19.86
C ASP A 131 -3.87 3.88 19.46
N CYS A 132 -2.86 3.01 19.59
CA CYS A 132 -2.96 1.58 19.30
C CYS A 132 -2.25 0.78 20.41
N PRO A 133 -2.89 -0.26 20.98
CA PRO A 133 -2.20 -1.16 21.91
C PRO A 133 -0.98 -1.81 21.25
N PRO A 134 0.18 -1.85 21.93
CA PRO A 134 1.37 -2.45 21.35
C PRO A 134 1.22 -3.98 21.26
N MET A 135 1.45 -4.52 20.07
CA MET A 135 1.43 -5.94 19.74
C MET A 135 2.75 -6.27 19.05
N ARG A 136 3.66 -6.93 19.78
CA ARG A 136 5.05 -7.08 19.36
C ARG A 136 5.52 -8.53 19.37
N SER A 137 6.37 -8.87 18.40
CA SER A 137 7.10 -10.12 18.36
C SER A 137 8.54 -9.93 18.87
N GLY A 138 9.39 -10.93 18.64
CA GLY A 138 10.80 -10.91 19.01
C GLY A 138 11.63 -9.93 18.18
N GLN A 139 12.95 -10.07 18.32
CA GLN A 139 13.91 -9.29 17.55
C GLN A 139 13.87 -9.72 16.08
N LEU A 140 13.96 -8.74 15.17
CA LEU A 140 14.10 -8.96 13.75
C LEU A 140 15.40 -9.74 13.47
N THR A 141 15.31 -10.73 12.60
CA THR A 141 16.48 -11.54 12.23
C THR A 141 17.44 -10.74 11.35
N GLU A 142 18.71 -11.14 11.32
CA GLU A 142 19.75 -10.42 10.57
C GLU A 142 19.43 -10.36 9.08
N GLU A 143 18.85 -11.43 8.55
CA GLU A 143 18.54 -11.60 7.14
C GLU A 143 17.44 -10.66 6.65
N LEU A 144 16.60 -10.16 7.56
CA LEU A 144 15.50 -9.26 7.25
C LEU A 144 15.85 -7.77 7.46
N ARG A 145 17.04 -7.48 7.99
CA ARG A 145 17.51 -6.09 8.13
C ARG A 145 17.74 -5.45 6.76
N GLY A 146 17.25 -4.23 6.56
CA GLY A 146 17.38 -3.45 5.32
C GLY A 146 16.34 -3.78 4.26
N VAL A 147 15.39 -4.69 4.52
CA VAL A 147 14.35 -5.11 3.57
C VAL A 147 13.23 -4.06 3.48
N ASP A 148 12.74 -3.57 4.61
CA ASP A 148 11.70 -2.56 4.65
C ASP A 148 11.88 -1.59 5.82
N LEU A 149 11.38 -0.36 5.60
CA LEU A 149 11.48 0.76 6.53
C LEU A 149 10.88 0.47 7.91
N LEU A 150 9.76 -0.24 7.95
CA LEU A 150 8.99 -0.42 9.18
C LEU A 150 9.67 -1.46 10.07
N SER A 151 10.04 -2.60 9.51
CA SER A 151 10.76 -3.67 10.22
C SER A 151 12.08 -3.16 10.77
N ASP A 152 12.85 -2.38 9.98
CA ASP A 152 14.09 -1.77 10.43
C ASP A 152 13.90 -0.82 11.61
N ALA A 153 12.84 -0.01 11.56
CA ALA A 153 12.50 0.92 12.64
C ALA A 153 12.16 0.20 13.96
N PHE A 154 11.71 -1.04 13.85
CA PHE A 154 11.32 -1.89 14.96
C PHE A 154 12.20 -3.14 15.10
N ALA A 155 13.46 -3.08 14.66
CA ALA A 155 14.34 -4.25 14.62
C ALA A 155 14.50 -4.98 15.98
N ALA A 156 14.31 -4.27 17.10
CA ALA A 156 14.37 -4.85 18.44
C ALA A 156 13.06 -5.54 18.89
N SER A 157 11.92 -5.20 18.29
CA SER A 157 10.59 -5.73 18.63
C SER A 157 9.61 -5.46 17.49
N GLU A 158 9.53 -6.40 16.56
CA GLU A 158 8.75 -6.24 15.32
C GLU A 158 7.24 -6.10 15.63
N PRO A 159 6.52 -5.15 15.00
CA PRO A 159 5.07 -5.03 15.15
C PRO A 159 4.37 -6.21 14.51
N ILE A 160 3.31 -6.70 15.14
CA ILE A 160 2.45 -7.76 14.62
C ILE A 160 0.97 -7.44 14.84
N GLY A 161 0.09 -8.15 14.13
CA GLY A 161 -1.37 -7.99 14.26
C GLY A 161 -1.83 -6.55 13.98
N VAL A 162 -2.77 -6.06 14.79
CA VAL A 162 -3.42 -4.75 14.59
C VAL A 162 -2.42 -3.59 14.57
N GLU A 163 -1.34 -3.67 15.36
CA GLU A 163 -0.32 -2.62 15.36
C GLU A 163 0.45 -2.57 14.04
N PHE A 164 0.82 -3.73 13.48
CA PHE A 164 1.48 -3.81 12.18
C PHE A 164 0.56 -3.28 11.07
N GLU A 165 -0.68 -3.74 11.04
CA GLU A 165 -1.68 -3.32 10.05
C GLU A 165 -1.90 -1.80 10.07
N ALA A 166 -2.03 -1.21 11.26
CA ALA A 166 -2.19 0.23 11.43
C ALA A 166 -0.95 1.00 10.96
N LEU A 167 0.26 0.60 11.37
CA LEU A 167 1.50 1.28 10.98
C LEU A 167 1.76 1.18 9.48
N ASN A 168 1.54 0.00 8.89
CA ASN A 168 1.73 -0.21 7.46
C ASN A 168 0.72 0.61 6.62
N GLY A 169 -0.56 0.61 7.01
CA GLY A 169 -1.56 1.44 6.35
C GLY A 169 -1.31 2.94 6.52
N LEU A 170 -0.78 3.38 7.66
CA LEU A 170 -0.36 4.78 7.84
C LEU A 170 0.83 5.15 6.95
N LEU A 171 1.77 4.24 6.69
CA LEU A 171 2.84 4.48 5.72
C LEU A 171 2.30 4.63 4.29
N ALA A 172 1.30 3.82 3.90
CA ALA A 172 0.59 4.00 2.63
C ALA A 172 -0.09 5.38 2.54
N ILE A 173 -0.79 5.81 3.60
CA ILE A 173 -1.39 7.15 3.68
C ILE A 173 -0.32 8.25 3.59
N CYS A 174 0.79 8.11 4.31
CA CYS A 174 1.92 9.04 4.24
C CYS A 174 2.48 9.12 2.82
N ARG A 175 2.64 7.99 2.14
CA ARG A 175 3.14 7.94 0.78
C ARG A 175 2.23 8.73 -0.17
N ARG A 176 0.93 8.52 -0.03
CA ARG A 176 -0.10 9.19 -0.85
C ARG A 176 -0.20 10.69 -0.60
N LEU A 177 -0.11 11.12 0.66
CA LEU A 177 -0.33 12.52 1.07
C LEU A 177 0.96 13.31 1.31
N GLY A 178 2.13 12.75 1.00
CA GLY A 178 3.42 13.40 1.26
C GLY A 178 3.76 13.58 2.74
N GLY A 179 3.26 12.70 3.61
CA GLY A 179 3.45 12.71 5.05
C GLY A 179 4.68 11.94 5.53
N SER A 180 4.86 11.90 6.85
CA SER A 180 5.84 11.05 7.54
C SER A 180 5.27 10.40 8.79
N LEU A 181 5.78 9.22 9.12
CA LEU A 181 5.45 8.50 10.35
C LEU A 181 6.65 8.55 11.30
N ARG A 182 6.46 9.19 12.45
CA ARG A 182 7.42 9.16 13.55
C ARG A 182 7.08 8.01 14.48
N VAL A 183 8.01 7.06 14.64
CA VAL A 183 7.86 5.87 15.46
C VAL A 183 8.84 5.88 16.63
N GLY A 184 8.40 5.43 17.80
CA GLY A 184 9.27 5.13 18.94
C GLY A 184 9.73 3.67 18.91
N ALA A 185 10.94 3.37 19.39
CA ALA A 185 11.59 2.05 19.27
C ALA A 185 10.97 0.88 20.08
N GLY A 186 9.71 1.01 20.53
CA GLY A 186 9.01 -0.01 21.31
C GLY A 186 9.61 -0.25 22.70
N SER A 187 8.99 -1.14 23.48
CA SER A 187 9.34 -1.37 24.90
C SER A 187 10.65 -2.15 25.12
N SER A 188 11.13 -2.86 24.10
CA SER A 188 12.31 -3.75 24.19
C SER A 188 13.63 -3.02 23.89
N ALA A 189 13.56 -1.84 23.28
CA ALA A 189 14.68 -0.93 23.07
C ALA A 189 14.38 0.41 23.72
N LYS A 190 14.22 0.41 25.05
CA LYS A 190 13.91 1.62 25.84
C LYS A 190 14.89 2.76 25.58
N ASP A 191 16.13 2.49 25.16
CA ASP A 191 17.13 3.54 24.92
C ASP A 191 17.29 3.90 23.43
N ALA A 192 16.52 3.30 22.53
CA ALA A 192 16.64 3.59 21.10
C ALA A 192 15.84 4.84 20.73
N PRO A 193 16.43 5.76 19.95
CA PRO A 193 15.80 7.02 19.59
C PRO A 193 14.58 6.77 18.69
N SER A 194 13.63 7.70 18.72
CA SER A 194 12.56 7.75 17.74
C SER A 194 13.12 7.87 16.32
N GLN A 195 12.44 7.24 15.36
CA GLN A 195 12.77 7.29 13.95
C GLN A 195 11.66 7.97 13.15
N ILE A 196 12.02 8.61 12.05
CA ILE A 196 11.08 9.21 11.11
C ILE A 196 11.14 8.43 9.81
N LEU A 197 10.00 7.87 9.44
CA LEU A 197 9.80 7.12 8.21
C LEU A 197 9.07 8.02 7.23
N SER A 198 9.80 8.43 6.19
CA SER A 198 9.29 9.28 5.11
C SER A 198 9.26 8.46 3.82
N PRO A 199 8.12 7.80 3.50
CA PRO A 199 8.02 7.02 2.27
C PRO A 199 8.18 7.92 1.04
N ASP A 200 8.77 7.38 -0.02
CA ASP A 200 8.90 8.08 -1.30
C ASP A 200 7.54 8.11 -2.01
N PRO A 201 6.92 9.30 -2.22
CA PRO A 201 5.60 9.42 -2.87
C PRO A 201 5.58 8.82 -4.27
N ASP A 202 6.71 8.84 -4.98
CA ASP A 202 6.82 8.33 -6.35
C ASP A 202 7.11 6.81 -6.40
N SER A 203 7.15 6.12 -5.26
CA SER A 203 7.46 4.68 -5.22
C SER A 203 6.28 3.78 -5.57
N ALA A 204 5.05 4.29 -5.47
CA ALA A 204 3.84 3.57 -5.86
C ALA A 204 3.70 3.57 -7.39
N VAL A 205 4.20 2.51 -8.03
CA VAL A 205 4.22 2.39 -9.49
C VAL A 205 3.24 1.33 -9.98
N ASN A 206 3.07 0.25 -9.21
CA ASN A 206 2.26 -0.88 -9.63
C ASN A 206 0.77 -0.53 -9.53
N LEU A 207 -0.02 -1.03 -10.47
CA LEU A 207 -1.45 -0.76 -10.58
C LEU A 207 -2.20 -2.07 -10.81
N ALA A 208 -3.44 -2.14 -10.33
CA ALA A 208 -4.37 -3.22 -10.62
C ALA A 208 -5.68 -2.67 -11.15
N VAL A 209 -6.19 -3.24 -12.24
CA VAL A 209 -7.53 -2.93 -12.77
C VAL A 209 -8.47 -4.07 -12.42
N TYR A 210 -9.50 -3.75 -11.64
CA TYR A 210 -10.56 -4.67 -11.25
C TYR A 210 -11.78 -4.45 -12.14
N SER A 211 -12.09 -5.45 -12.96
CA SER A 211 -13.13 -5.38 -13.97
C SER A 211 -14.21 -6.44 -13.78
N PRO A 212 -15.50 -6.13 -13.98
CA PRO A 212 -16.55 -7.15 -14.05
C PRO A 212 -16.51 -7.94 -15.38
N TYR A 213 -15.74 -7.50 -16.37
CA TYR A 213 -15.66 -8.11 -17.70
C TYR A 213 -14.26 -8.66 -18.00
N TRP A 214 -14.23 -9.85 -18.56
CA TRP A 214 -13.01 -10.50 -19.01
C TRP A 214 -12.65 -10.07 -20.44
N ILE A 215 -11.43 -9.57 -20.62
CA ILE A 215 -10.81 -9.31 -21.92
C ILE A 215 -9.97 -10.51 -22.33
N GLU A 216 -10.22 -11.01 -23.54
CA GLU A 216 -9.43 -12.09 -24.13
C GLU A 216 -7.98 -11.68 -24.38
N LYS A 217 -7.06 -12.63 -24.18
CA LYS A 217 -5.61 -12.40 -24.26
C LYS A 217 -5.17 -11.66 -25.53
N THR A 218 -5.61 -12.09 -26.71
CA THR A 218 -5.21 -11.45 -27.97
C THR A 218 -5.69 -10.00 -28.05
N SER A 219 -6.87 -9.73 -27.49
CA SER A 219 -7.43 -8.38 -27.43
C SER A 219 -6.63 -7.49 -26.47
N ILE A 220 -6.15 -8.03 -25.33
CA ILE A 220 -5.24 -7.31 -24.43
C ILE A 220 -3.94 -6.96 -25.14
N GLN A 221 -3.32 -7.93 -25.83
CA GLN A 221 -2.07 -7.71 -26.56
C GLN A 221 -2.23 -6.63 -27.64
N GLU A 222 -3.34 -6.63 -28.37
CA GLU A 222 -3.64 -5.60 -29.38
C GLU A 222 -3.93 -4.24 -28.76
N LEU A 223 -4.76 -4.19 -27.70
CA LEU A 223 -5.15 -2.97 -26.99
C LEU A 223 -3.92 -2.24 -26.42
N LEU A 224 -3.04 -2.98 -25.74
CA LEU A 224 -1.92 -2.41 -25.01
C LEU A 224 -0.66 -2.20 -25.86
N LYS A 225 -0.65 -2.67 -27.13
CA LYS A 225 0.53 -2.60 -28.00
C LYS A 225 1.09 -1.20 -28.17
N SER A 226 0.22 -0.18 -28.19
CA SER A 226 0.62 1.22 -28.40
C SER A 226 1.37 1.82 -27.20
N VAL A 227 1.11 1.32 -26.00
CA VAL A 227 1.65 1.87 -24.73
C VAL A 227 2.76 0.97 -24.18
N LEU A 228 2.54 -0.34 -24.17
CA LEU A 228 3.44 -1.34 -23.56
C LEU A 228 4.34 -2.07 -24.56
N GLY A 229 4.11 -1.88 -25.87
CA GLY A 229 4.85 -2.60 -26.91
C GLY A 229 4.41 -4.07 -27.04
N GLU A 230 5.34 -4.94 -27.44
CA GLU A 230 5.04 -6.36 -27.61
C GLU A 230 5.02 -7.10 -26.27
N LEU A 231 3.95 -7.87 -26.05
CA LEU A 231 3.71 -8.64 -24.84
C LEU A 231 3.81 -10.14 -25.13
N ASN A 232 4.57 -10.88 -24.32
CA ASN A 232 4.87 -12.30 -24.54
C ASN A 232 4.47 -13.16 -23.34
N LEU A 233 4.11 -14.42 -23.56
CA LEU A 233 3.85 -15.37 -22.45
C LEU A 233 5.12 -15.85 -21.77
N ASP A 234 6.21 -15.90 -22.53
CA ASP A 234 7.51 -16.30 -22.00
C ASP A 234 8.14 -15.09 -21.32
N PRO A 235 8.51 -15.17 -20.02
CA PRO A 235 9.28 -14.12 -19.34
C PRO A 235 10.65 -13.86 -19.97
N GLY A 236 11.05 -14.70 -20.93
CA GLY A 236 12.37 -14.66 -21.54
C GLY A 236 13.42 -15.29 -20.62
N ALA A 237 14.65 -15.34 -21.11
CA ALA A 237 15.75 -15.88 -20.31
C ALA A 237 16.05 -14.92 -19.14
N ARG A 238 15.94 -15.43 -17.90
CA ARG A 238 16.40 -14.71 -16.70
C ARG A 238 17.83 -14.19 -16.93
N GLU A 239 18.07 -12.93 -16.59
CA GLU A 239 19.44 -12.40 -16.59
C GLU A 239 20.34 -13.33 -15.78
N ARG A 240 21.49 -13.69 -16.36
CA ARG A 240 22.43 -14.59 -15.70
C ARG A 240 22.90 -13.91 -14.42
N PRO A 241 22.80 -14.57 -13.24
CA PRO A 241 23.23 -13.98 -12.00
C PRO A 241 24.71 -13.56 -12.11
N SER A 242 25.01 -12.38 -11.59
CA SER A 242 26.36 -11.83 -11.54
C SER A 242 27.31 -12.75 -10.76
N ARG A 243 28.63 -12.56 -10.93
CA ARG A 243 29.61 -13.39 -10.21
C ARG A 243 29.46 -13.31 -8.68
N SER A 244 29.06 -12.16 -8.14
CA SER A 244 28.81 -11.98 -6.71
C SER A 244 27.56 -12.73 -6.26
N GLN A 245 26.45 -12.63 -7.00
CA GLN A 245 25.21 -13.37 -6.72
C GLN A 245 25.46 -14.88 -6.75
N ARG A 246 26.15 -15.39 -7.76
CA ARG A 246 26.51 -16.82 -7.84
C ARG A 246 27.37 -17.28 -6.67
N ARG A 247 28.20 -16.40 -6.11
CA ARG A 247 29.02 -16.72 -4.95
C ARG A 247 28.14 -16.83 -3.71
N LEU A 248 27.26 -15.86 -3.49
CA LEU A 248 26.26 -15.88 -2.41
C LEU A 248 25.34 -17.10 -2.48
N GLU A 249 24.82 -17.42 -3.68
CA GLU A 249 24.00 -18.60 -3.92
C GLU A 249 24.75 -19.89 -3.54
N ARG A 250 26.02 -20.04 -3.96
CA ARG A 250 26.84 -21.19 -3.57
C ARG A 250 27.13 -21.26 -2.07
N GLU A 251 27.40 -20.13 -1.45
CA GLU A 251 27.63 -20.06 0.00
C GLU A 251 26.34 -20.47 0.75
N ALA A 252 25.17 -19.96 0.33
CA ALA A 252 23.86 -20.35 0.85
C ALA A 252 23.58 -21.85 0.63
N GLU A 253 23.76 -22.36 -0.59
CA GLU A 253 23.63 -23.79 -0.91
C GLU A 253 24.51 -24.66 -0.02
N SER A 254 25.75 -24.23 0.25
CA SER A 254 26.68 -24.96 1.11
C SER A 254 26.22 -25.02 2.57
N LEU A 255 25.68 -23.92 3.10
CA LEU A 255 25.14 -23.85 4.46
C LEU A 255 23.89 -24.73 4.60
N VAL A 256 22.97 -24.63 3.65
CA VAL A 256 21.74 -25.46 3.61
C VAL A 256 22.12 -26.95 3.51
N THR A 257 23.08 -27.29 2.64
CA THR A 257 23.57 -28.67 2.50
C THR A 257 24.21 -29.18 3.79
N ALA A 258 24.98 -28.34 4.49
CA ALA A 258 25.60 -28.70 5.78
C ALA A 258 24.57 -28.92 6.89
N GLN A 259 23.47 -28.16 6.89
CA GLN A 259 22.46 -28.21 7.96
C GLN A 259 21.41 -29.31 7.75
N LEU A 260 20.94 -29.50 6.51
CA LEU A 260 19.86 -30.45 6.20
C LEU A 260 20.38 -31.80 5.68
N GLY A 261 21.60 -31.83 5.13
CA GLY A 261 22.15 -33.01 4.45
C GLY A 261 21.59 -33.19 3.03
N LYS A 262 22.39 -33.81 2.16
CA LYS A 262 22.05 -33.98 0.74
C LYS A 262 20.77 -34.80 0.52
N GLU A 263 20.58 -35.87 1.29
CA GLU A 263 19.42 -36.75 1.15
C GLU A 263 18.09 -36.03 1.44
N LYS A 264 18.07 -35.16 2.46
CA LYS A 264 16.89 -34.36 2.78
C LYS A 264 16.63 -33.28 1.75
N LEU A 265 17.68 -32.69 1.18
CA LEU A 265 17.56 -31.74 0.07
C LEU A 265 17.01 -32.42 -1.19
N ASP A 266 17.50 -33.61 -1.53
CA ASP A 266 17.02 -34.38 -2.67
C ASP A 266 15.54 -34.77 -2.48
N TRP A 267 15.13 -35.13 -1.26
CA TRP A 267 13.72 -35.36 -0.91
C TRP A 267 12.88 -34.09 -1.05
N ILE A 268 13.31 -32.94 -0.50
CA ILE A 268 12.61 -31.65 -0.64
C ILE A 268 12.48 -31.26 -2.11
N ALA A 269 13.53 -31.45 -2.91
CA ALA A 269 13.52 -31.13 -4.33
C ALA A 269 12.57 -32.04 -5.12
N ALA A 270 12.51 -33.34 -4.78
CA ALA A 270 11.56 -34.26 -5.39
C ALA A 270 10.11 -33.92 -5.00
N GLU A 271 9.86 -33.58 -3.74
CA GLU A 271 8.55 -33.18 -3.24
C GLU A 271 8.10 -31.85 -3.89
N ALA A 272 9.00 -30.86 -3.96
CA ALA A 272 8.74 -29.59 -4.63
C ALA A 272 8.48 -29.80 -6.12
N ALA A 273 9.24 -30.65 -6.81
CA ALA A 273 9.00 -30.95 -8.23
C ALA A 273 7.65 -31.66 -8.46
N ALA A 274 7.25 -32.57 -7.57
CA ALA A 274 5.94 -33.21 -7.62
C ALA A 274 4.82 -32.21 -7.35
N PHE A 275 5.01 -31.30 -6.38
CA PHE A 275 4.07 -30.22 -6.09
C PHE A 275 3.97 -29.22 -7.26
N ASP A 276 5.09 -28.81 -7.84
CA ASP A 276 5.14 -27.93 -9.02
C ASP A 276 4.45 -28.58 -10.22
N GLN A 277 4.59 -29.90 -10.39
CA GLN A 277 3.89 -30.64 -11.44
C GLN A 277 2.38 -30.68 -11.19
N GLU A 278 1.95 -30.94 -9.95
CA GLU A 278 0.54 -30.98 -9.55
C GLU A 278 -0.11 -29.59 -9.66
N MET A 279 0.51 -28.57 -9.07
CA MET A 279 0.08 -27.17 -9.17
C MET A 279 0.15 -26.66 -10.59
N GLY A 280 1.20 -27.01 -11.33
CA GLY A 280 1.34 -26.70 -12.76
C GLY A 280 0.13 -27.21 -13.54
N ASN A 281 -0.28 -28.46 -13.34
CA ASN A 281 -1.47 -29.04 -13.97
C ASN A 281 -2.79 -28.36 -13.56
N GLN A 282 -2.90 -27.91 -12.29
CA GLN A 282 -4.06 -27.15 -11.82
C GLN A 282 -4.10 -25.73 -12.40
N LEU A 283 -2.94 -25.09 -12.55
CA LEU A 283 -2.78 -23.77 -13.15
C LEU A 283 -3.02 -23.79 -14.67
N THR A 284 -2.68 -24.87 -15.38
CA THR A 284 -3.06 -25.02 -16.80
C THR A 284 -4.57 -25.09 -17.02
N ASN A 285 -5.34 -25.41 -15.98
CA ASN A 285 -6.80 -25.40 -15.98
C ASN A 285 -7.39 -24.08 -15.43
N GLY A 286 -6.56 -23.14 -15.00
CA GLY A 286 -6.99 -21.83 -14.52
C GLY A 286 -7.08 -20.81 -15.64
N ASP A 287 -8.00 -19.85 -15.52
CA ASP A 287 -8.10 -18.71 -16.43
C ASP A 287 -6.96 -17.68 -16.22
N ALA A 288 -6.01 -17.95 -15.32
CA ALA A 288 -4.93 -17.02 -14.98
C ALA A 288 -3.72 -17.17 -15.90
N TYR A 289 -3.15 -16.04 -16.33
CA TYR A 289 -1.92 -16.00 -17.14
C TYR A 289 -1.16 -14.70 -16.92
N ALA A 290 0.13 -14.69 -17.29
CA ALA A 290 0.95 -13.49 -17.26
C ALA A 290 1.48 -13.15 -18.66
N LEU A 291 1.56 -11.86 -18.97
CA LEU A 291 2.18 -11.32 -20.16
C LEU A 291 3.37 -10.45 -19.76
N TYR A 292 4.53 -10.69 -20.36
CA TYR A 292 5.79 -10.01 -20.07
C TYR A 292 6.14 -9.01 -21.16
N GLY A 293 6.69 -7.87 -20.76
CA GLY A 293 7.12 -6.81 -21.66
C GLY A 293 8.29 -6.01 -21.10
N SER A 294 8.85 -5.15 -21.95
CA SER A 294 9.97 -4.28 -21.59
C SER A 294 9.85 -2.92 -22.28
N LEU A 295 10.04 -1.84 -21.51
CA LEU A 295 10.21 -0.47 -22.03
C LEU A 295 11.70 -0.07 -22.13
N GLY A 296 12.59 -1.06 -21.97
CA GLY A 296 14.04 -0.96 -22.04
C GLY A 296 14.71 -0.47 -20.75
N MET A 297 15.98 -0.84 -20.56
CA MET A 297 16.87 -0.36 -19.49
C MET A 297 16.29 -0.50 -18.06
N GLY A 298 15.92 -1.73 -17.65
CA GLY A 298 15.41 -2.02 -16.31
C GLY A 298 13.93 -1.67 -16.10
N ALA A 299 13.22 -1.29 -17.16
CA ALA A 299 11.78 -1.10 -17.20
C ALA A 299 11.07 -2.37 -17.70
N ASP A 300 11.49 -3.53 -17.18
CA ASP A 300 10.87 -4.82 -17.45
C ASP A 300 9.68 -5.00 -16.52
N PHE A 301 8.60 -5.59 -17.02
CA PHE A 301 7.36 -5.71 -16.27
C PHE A 301 6.59 -6.98 -16.66
N PHE A 302 5.57 -7.30 -15.86
CA PHE A 302 4.54 -8.23 -16.28
C PHE A 302 3.14 -7.67 -16.03
N LEU A 303 2.19 -8.16 -16.83
CA LEU A 303 0.76 -8.01 -16.68
C LEU A 303 0.20 -9.37 -16.27
N GLY A 304 -0.15 -9.51 -14.99
CA GLY A 304 -0.87 -10.67 -14.47
C GLY A 304 -2.36 -10.52 -14.76
N VAL A 305 -3.00 -11.59 -15.20
CA VAL A 305 -4.44 -11.65 -15.45
C VAL A 305 -4.99 -12.83 -14.67
N GLU A 306 -5.98 -12.59 -13.82
CA GLU A 306 -6.65 -13.64 -13.05
C GLU A 306 -8.11 -13.29 -12.78
N ALA A 307 -8.91 -14.29 -12.41
CA ALA A 307 -10.27 -14.09 -11.94
C ALA A 307 -10.36 -14.39 -10.45
N SER A 308 -10.87 -13.45 -9.65
CA SER A 308 -10.99 -13.63 -8.20
C SER A 308 -12.26 -13.02 -7.62
N LEU A 309 -12.77 -13.64 -6.56
CA LEU A 309 -13.81 -13.08 -5.70
C LEU A 309 -13.24 -12.19 -4.60
N GLN A 310 -11.93 -12.29 -4.34
CA GLN A 310 -11.25 -11.48 -3.35
C GLN A 310 -10.87 -10.14 -4.00
N VAL A 311 -11.45 -9.07 -3.48
CA VAL A 311 -11.18 -7.70 -3.92
C VAL A 311 -10.76 -6.84 -2.72
N PRO A 312 -9.94 -5.79 -2.92
CA PRO A 312 -9.55 -4.89 -1.85
C PRO A 312 -10.75 -4.20 -1.20
N SER A 313 -10.60 -3.83 0.07
CA SER A 313 -11.63 -3.13 0.87
C SER A 313 -12.22 -1.91 0.17
N VAL A 314 -11.42 -1.19 -0.61
CA VAL A 314 -11.87 0.01 -1.34
C VAL A 314 -12.98 -0.29 -2.37
N LEU A 315 -13.07 -1.53 -2.87
CA LEU A 315 -14.09 -1.97 -3.82
C LEU A 315 -15.33 -2.60 -3.16
N ARG A 316 -15.43 -2.60 -1.83
CA ARG A 316 -16.54 -3.26 -1.11
C ARG A 316 -17.93 -2.73 -1.50
N PHE A 317 -18.01 -1.46 -1.88
CA PHE A 317 -19.24 -0.80 -2.33
C PHE A 317 -19.39 -0.75 -3.86
N HIS A 318 -18.53 -1.45 -4.61
CA HIS A 318 -18.63 -1.50 -6.06
C HIS A 318 -19.98 -2.14 -6.48
N PRO A 319 -20.64 -1.68 -7.56
CA PRO A 319 -21.95 -2.21 -7.98
C PRO A 319 -21.97 -3.72 -8.27
N HIS A 320 -20.80 -4.29 -8.57
CA HIS A 320 -20.59 -5.72 -8.82
C HIS A 320 -20.01 -6.48 -7.61
N SER A 321 -20.03 -5.88 -6.41
CA SER A 321 -19.57 -6.53 -5.17
C SER A 321 -20.23 -7.90 -4.97
N GLY A 322 -19.42 -8.89 -4.58
CA GLY A 322 -19.83 -10.30 -4.44
C GLY A 322 -19.84 -11.13 -5.72
N LYS A 323 -19.44 -10.57 -6.87
CA LYS A 323 -19.21 -11.30 -8.13
C LYS A 323 -17.71 -11.41 -8.41
N PRO A 324 -17.25 -12.40 -9.21
CA PRO A 324 -15.84 -12.50 -9.58
C PRO A 324 -15.46 -11.31 -10.46
N PHE A 325 -14.28 -10.76 -10.22
CA PHE A 325 -13.64 -9.73 -11.03
C PHE A 325 -12.51 -10.36 -11.85
N ALA A 326 -12.37 -9.90 -13.09
CA ALA A 326 -11.12 -9.99 -13.83
C ALA A 326 -10.15 -8.96 -13.24
N ILE A 327 -8.96 -9.40 -12.84
CA ILE A 327 -7.93 -8.56 -12.24
C ILE A 327 -6.76 -8.49 -13.22
N TYR A 328 -6.40 -7.27 -13.62
CA TYR A 328 -5.25 -6.98 -14.47
C TYR A 328 -4.16 -6.28 -13.64
N GLN A 329 -3.14 -7.03 -13.23
CA GLN A 329 -2.06 -6.57 -12.35
C GLN A 329 -0.85 -6.15 -13.17
N LEU A 330 -0.56 -4.85 -13.20
CA LEU A 330 0.63 -4.27 -13.82
C LEU A 330 1.73 -4.17 -12.77
N GLN A 331 2.79 -4.98 -12.91
CA GLN A 331 3.88 -5.04 -11.94
C GLN A 331 5.26 -4.81 -12.58
N TRP A 332 6.01 -3.87 -12.01
CA TRP A 332 7.37 -3.55 -12.39
C TRP A 332 8.35 -4.55 -11.77
N LEU A 333 9.19 -5.19 -12.60
CA LEU A 333 10.19 -6.16 -12.16
C LEU A 333 11.52 -5.53 -11.73
N GLY A 334 11.74 -4.26 -12.10
CA GLY A 334 12.96 -3.51 -11.77
C GLY A 334 12.93 -2.77 -10.44
N GLN A 335 11.90 -3.00 -9.61
CA GLN A 335 11.75 -2.32 -8.33
C GLN A 335 12.96 -2.64 -7.43
N PRO A 336 13.62 -1.63 -6.84
CA PRO A 336 14.77 -1.85 -5.99
C PRO A 336 14.37 -2.68 -4.76
N GLN A 337 15.25 -3.60 -4.38
CA GLN A 337 15.14 -4.27 -3.08
C GLN A 337 15.58 -3.30 -1.98
N GLY A 338 14.82 -3.25 -0.88
CA GLY A 338 15.16 -2.46 0.29
C GLY A 338 14.93 -0.96 0.13
N ASN A 339 15.18 -0.23 1.21
CA ASN A 339 14.99 1.23 1.29
C ASN A 339 16.19 2.04 0.76
N ARG A 340 16.80 1.63 -0.36
CA ARG A 340 17.95 2.35 -0.92
C ARG A 340 17.53 3.45 -1.89
N ARG A 341 18.37 4.46 -2.02
CA ARG A 341 18.19 5.49 -3.05
C ARG A 341 18.36 4.91 -4.45
N LEU A 342 17.46 5.31 -5.35
CA LEU A 342 17.52 4.95 -6.76
C LEU A 342 18.66 5.66 -7.47
N ASN A 343 19.36 4.93 -8.33
CA ASN A 343 20.34 5.51 -9.24
C ASN A 343 19.64 6.23 -10.42
N ARG A 344 20.41 6.90 -11.29
CA ARG A 344 19.83 7.66 -12.42
C ARG A 344 19.07 6.78 -13.41
N VAL A 345 19.57 5.57 -13.69
CA VAL A 345 18.94 4.65 -14.65
C VAL A 345 17.62 4.15 -14.08
N GLU A 346 17.59 3.76 -12.81
CA GLU A 346 16.39 3.28 -12.13
C GLU A 346 15.31 4.36 -12.02
N ARG A 347 15.70 5.62 -11.76
CA ARG A 347 14.73 6.74 -11.77
C ARG A 347 14.09 6.96 -13.13
N VAL A 348 14.87 6.82 -14.22
CA VAL A 348 14.35 6.92 -15.58
C VAL A 348 13.46 5.73 -15.92
N ALA A 349 13.84 4.51 -15.50
CA ALA A 349 13.01 3.32 -15.66
C ALA A 349 11.68 3.47 -14.92
N ARG A 350 11.71 3.90 -13.66
CA ARG A 350 10.52 4.19 -12.85
C ARG A 350 9.57 5.14 -13.57
N MET A 351 10.05 6.31 -13.99
CA MET A 351 9.24 7.31 -14.69
C MET A 351 8.59 6.76 -15.98
N LYS A 352 9.33 5.95 -16.75
CA LYS A 352 8.76 5.32 -17.96
C LYS A 352 7.66 4.32 -17.62
N VAL A 353 7.88 3.48 -16.60
CA VAL A 353 6.91 2.46 -16.19
C VAL A 353 5.67 3.12 -15.62
N THR A 354 5.81 4.13 -14.77
CA THR A 354 4.68 4.89 -14.20
C THR A 354 3.74 5.38 -15.31
N HIS A 355 4.26 6.14 -16.28
CA HIS A 355 3.41 6.67 -17.37
C HIS A 355 2.78 5.55 -18.20
N ALA A 356 3.55 4.51 -18.53
CA ALA A 356 3.05 3.41 -19.35
C ALA A 356 1.99 2.57 -18.62
N PHE A 357 2.13 2.39 -17.30
CA PHE A 357 1.15 1.69 -16.48
C PHE A 357 -0.12 2.50 -16.30
N GLU A 358 -0.03 3.82 -16.08
CA GLU A 358 -1.19 4.69 -16.01
C GLU A 358 -1.99 4.66 -17.32
N ASP A 359 -1.32 4.78 -18.46
CA ASP A 359 -1.96 4.72 -19.78
C ASP A 359 -2.56 3.34 -20.07
N ALA A 360 -1.85 2.26 -19.72
CA ALA A 360 -2.36 0.89 -19.89
C ALA A 360 -3.57 0.61 -18.98
N ALA A 361 -3.51 1.04 -17.72
CA ALA A 361 -4.59 0.88 -16.76
C ALA A 361 -5.84 1.65 -17.22
N ARG A 362 -5.67 2.85 -17.79
CA ARG A 362 -6.77 3.63 -18.39
C ARG A 362 -7.43 2.88 -19.54
N LEU A 363 -6.64 2.36 -20.49
CA LEU A 363 -7.17 1.58 -21.62
C LEU A 363 -7.92 0.32 -21.16
N LEU A 364 -7.39 -0.40 -20.17
CA LEU A 364 -8.05 -1.58 -19.61
C LEU A 364 -9.36 -1.21 -18.90
N ALA A 365 -9.35 -0.14 -18.10
CA ALA A 365 -10.53 0.36 -17.41
C ALA A 365 -11.63 0.77 -18.39
N GLU A 366 -11.28 1.48 -19.47
CA GLU A 366 -12.22 1.88 -20.52
C GLU A 366 -12.78 0.68 -21.29
N ALA A 367 -11.94 -0.31 -21.61
CA ALA A 367 -12.34 -1.47 -22.40
C ALA A 367 -13.27 -2.43 -21.64
N ALA A 368 -13.14 -2.50 -20.31
CA ALA A 368 -13.82 -3.51 -19.50
C ALA A 368 -14.59 -2.93 -18.31
N GLU A 369 -14.90 -1.63 -18.31
CA GLU A 369 -15.59 -0.95 -17.19
C GLU A 369 -14.87 -1.19 -15.84
N GLY A 370 -13.54 -1.15 -15.89
CA GLY A 370 -12.68 -1.46 -14.76
C GLY A 370 -12.49 -0.30 -13.81
N THR A 371 -12.30 -0.62 -12.53
CA THR A 371 -11.86 0.33 -11.49
C THR A 371 -10.38 0.13 -11.21
N VAL A 372 -9.60 1.21 -11.19
CA VAL A 372 -8.15 1.15 -11.00
C VAL A 372 -7.78 1.42 -9.55
N VAL A 373 -6.89 0.58 -9.04
CA VAL A 373 -6.41 0.58 -7.67
C VAL A 373 -4.88 0.56 -7.70
N ASP A 374 -4.23 1.40 -6.90
CA ASP A 374 -2.77 1.39 -6.76
C ASP A 374 -2.29 0.27 -5.82
N GLU A 375 -0.98 0.10 -5.70
CA GLU A 375 -0.39 -0.92 -4.81
C GLU A 375 -0.64 -0.69 -3.32
N ASP A 376 -1.07 0.52 -2.92
CA ASP A 376 -1.50 0.84 -1.56
C ASP A 376 -2.99 0.56 -1.33
N SER A 377 -3.69 -0.01 -2.32
CA SER A 377 -5.13 -0.25 -2.28
C SER A 377 -6.00 1.02 -2.28
N PHE A 378 -5.49 2.13 -2.84
CA PHE A 378 -6.27 3.35 -3.07
C PHE A 378 -6.82 3.43 -4.50
N LEU A 379 -7.99 4.05 -4.64
CA LEU A 379 -8.56 4.31 -5.96
C LEU A 379 -7.74 5.34 -6.71
N VAL A 380 -7.47 5.03 -7.98
CA VAL A 380 -6.84 5.95 -8.92
C VAL A 380 -7.91 6.57 -9.79
N THR A 381 -7.99 7.90 -9.77
CA THR A 381 -8.82 8.67 -10.68
C THR A 381 -7.95 9.59 -11.53
N TRP A 382 -8.23 9.65 -12.82
CA TRP A 382 -7.62 10.60 -13.75
C TRP A 382 -8.66 11.68 -14.06
N ASN A 383 -8.24 12.94 -14.00
CA ASN A 383 -9.06 14.09 -14.41
C ASN A 383 -9.08 14.26 -15.93
#